data_AF-A0A527FUK0-F1
#
_entry.id   AF-A0A527FUK0-F1
#
_cell.length_a   1.000
_cell.length_b   1.000
_cell.length_c   1.000
_cell.angle_alpha   90.00
_cell.angle_beta   90.00
_cell.angle_gamma   90.00
#
_symmetry.space_group_name_H-M   'P 1'
#
loop_
_entity.id
_entity.type
_entity.pdbx_description
1 polymer ?
#
loop_
_entity_poly.entity_id
_entity_poly.type
_entity_poly.pdbx_seq_one_letter_code
_entity_poly.pdbx_strand_id
1 'polypeptide(L)'
;MGKDTKSAAKSLLDSVADIKADGPETVVFTLKSGNADFPYIMSDYHLVIMPAKDGKADWASGVRTGAFVVENFQPGVSAKLKRNPNY
;
A
#
# COMPACT_ATOMS: atom_id res chain seq x y z
N MET A 1 -3.33 1.03 14.09
CA MET A 1 -2.98 -0.33 13.62
C MET A 1 -3.89 -1.36 14.31
N GLY A 2 -4.50 -2.29 13.56
CA GLY A 2 -5.34 -3.34 14.17
C GLY A 2 -4.50 -4.27 15.06
N LYS A 3 -4.93 -4.53 16.30
CA LYS A 3 -4.15 -5.30 17.29
C LYS A 3 -3.77 -6.69 16.77
N ASP A 4 -4.67 -7.33 16.03
CA ASP A 4 -4.53 -8.71 15.54
C ASP A 4 -3.95 -8.83 14.13
N THR A 5 -3.48 -7.73 13.53
CA THR A 5 -2.89 -7.78 12.18
C THR A 5 -1.67 -8.69 12.12
N LYS A 6 -1.59 -9.47 11.03
CA LYS A 6 -0.46 -10.36 10.71
C LYS A 6 0.48 -9.77 9.66
N SER A 7 0.28 -8.50 9.27
CA SER A 7 1.12 -7.83 8.28
C SER A 7 2.56 -7.68 8.79
N ALA A 8 3.53 -8.06 7.95
CA ALA A 8 4.96 -7.85 8.23
C ALA A 8 5.32 -6.36 8.35
N ALA A 9 4.56 -5.48 7.71
CA ALA A 9 4.74 -4.04 7.82
C ALA A 9 4.31 -3.45 9.19
N LYS A 10 3.77 -4.28 10.10
CA LYS A 10 3.28 -3.80 11.40
C LYS A 10 4.36 -3.05 12.18
N SER A 11 5.52 -3.68 12.36
CA SER A 11 6.64 -3.10 13.10
C SER A 11 7.22 -1.87 12.40
N LEU A 12 7.24 -1.87 11.07
CA LEU A 12 7.72 -0.73 10.27
C LEU A 12 6.87 0.52 10.49
N LEU A 13 5.56 0.35 10.67
CA LEU A 13 4.60 1.43 10.88
C LEU A 13 4.36 1.77 12.36
N ASP A 14 5.00 1.09 13.31
CA ASP A 14 4.79 1.34 14.74
C ASP A 14 5.21 2.77 15.17
N SER A 15 6.09 3.42 14.40
CA SER A 15 6.49 4.82 14.62
C SER A 15 5.45 5.85 14.19
N VAL A 16 4.43 5.46 13.42
CA VAL A 16 3.36 6.34 12.97
C VAL A 16 2.31 6.51 14.09
N ALA A 17 2.03 7.75 14.45
CA ALA A 17 1.02 8.13 15.42
C ALA A 17 -0.35 8.37 14.77
N ASP A 18 -0.36 9.05 13.62
CA ASP A 18 -1.58 9.43 12.90
C ASP A 18 -1.35 9.50 11.39
N ILE A 19 -2.42 9.29 10.62
CA ILE A 19 -2.43 9.41 9.15
C ILE A 19 -3.72 10.13 8.77
N LYS A 20 -3.61 11.23 8.04
CA LYS A 20 -4.75 12.00 7.56
C LYS A 20 -4.61 12.40 6.09
N ALA A 21 -5.74 12.49 5.40
CA ALA A 21 -5.80 13.16 4.11
C ALA A 21 -5.88 14.68 4.33
N ASP A 22 -5.18 15.44 3.49
CA ASP A 22 -5.21 16.90 3.46
C ASP A 22 -5.53 17.36 2.03
N GLY A 23 -6.82 17.31 1.69
CA GLY A 23 -7.28 17.50 0.31
C GLY A 23 -7.02 16.28 -0.59
N PRO A 24 -7.14 16.44 -1.92
CA PRO A 24 -7.14 15.32 -2.87
C PRO A 24 -5.76 14.69 -3.14
N GLU A 25 -4.67 15.44 -2.93
CA GLU A 25 -3.33 15.03 -3.37
C GLU A 25 -2.30 14.97 -2.23
N THR A 26 -2.70 15.26 -0.98
CA THR A 26 -1.79 15.25 0.17
C THR A 26 -2.22 14.25 1.23
N VAL A 27 -1.26 13.45 1.69
CA VAL A 27 -1.40 12.57 2.86
C VAL A 27 -0.35 12.99 3.87
N VAL A 28 -0.79 13.28 5.10
CA VAL A 28 0.07 13.72 6.19
C VAL A 28 0.22 12.58 7.19
N PHE A 29 1.47 12.22 7.47
CA PHE A 29 1.85 11.26 8.50
C PHE A 29 2.42 12.00 9.71
N THR A 30 1.86 11.76 10.88
CA THR A 30 2.43 12.23 12.15
C THR A 30 3.23 11.09 12.76
N LEU A 31 4.50 11.33 13.08
CA LEU A 31 5.38 10.34 13.72
C LEU A 31 5.45 10.57 15.23
N LYS A 32 5.62 9.49 15.99
CA LYS A 32 5.78 9.53 17.47
C LYS A 32 7.09 10.19 17.90
N SER A 33 8.11 10.13 17.05
CA SER A 33 9.45 10.70 17.24
C SER A 33 10.11 10.91 15.87
N GLY A 34 11.24 11.62 15.84
CA GLY A 34 12.05 11.70 14.62
C GLY A 34 12.46 10.31 14.13
N ASN A 35 12.28 10.06 12.84
CA ASN A 35 12.67 8.81 12.17
C ASN A 35 13.18 9.13 10.75
N ALA A 36 14.50 9.06 10.58
CA ALA A 36 15.14 9.35 9.30
C ALA A 36 14.86 8.29 8.23
N ASP A 37 14.52 7.06 8.64
CA ASP A 37 14.26 5.95 7.74
C ASP A 37 12.82 5.97 7.19
N PHE A 38 11.93 6.80 7.76
CA PHE A 38 10.52 6.81 7.38
C PHE A 38 10.30 6.98 5.86
N PRO A 39 10.97 7.91 5.15
CA PRO A 39 10.83 8.01 3.69
C PRO A 39 11.25 6.73 2.96
N TYR A 40 12.29 6.04 3.44
CA TYR A 40 12.73 4.78 2.85
C TYR A 40 11.73 3.66 3.12
N ILE A 41 11.18 3.58 4.33
CA ILE A 41 10.13 2.63 4.70
C ILE A 41 8.90 2.78 3.78
N MET A 42 8.54 3.99 3.36
CA MET A 42 7.42 4.21 2.43
C MET A 42 7.64 3.62 1.02
N SER A 43 8.86 3.17 0.70
CA SER A 43 9.15 2.43 -0.54
C SER A 43 8.99 0.92 -0.41
N ASP A 44 8.71 0.40 0.79
CA ASP A 44 8.59 -1.03 1.04
C ASP A 44 7.41 -1.66 0.27
N TYR A 45 7.63 -2.85 -0.29
CA TYR A 45 6.68 -3.53 -1.16
C TYR A 45 5.38 -3.97 -0.46
N HIS A 46 5.34 -4.01 0.87
CA HIS A 46 4.12 -4.29 1.62
C HIS A 46 3.17 -3.07 1.66
N LEU A 47 3.62 -1.87 1.30
CA LEU A 47 2.89 -0.61 1.42
C LEU A 47 2.38 -0.07 0.08
N VAL A 48 2.21 -0.94 -0.92
CA VAL A 48 1.69 -0.56 -2.23
C VAL A 48 0.28 0.05 -2.14
N ILE A 49 0.06 1.11 -2.91
CA ILE A 49 -1.23 1.82 -2.96
C ILE A 49 -2.21 1.08 -3.87
N MET A 50 -3.46 0.95 -3.41
CA MET A 50 -4.55 0.33 -4.13
C MET A 50 -5.89 0.97 -3.76
N PRO A 51 -6.95 0.76 -4.56
CA PRO A 51 -8.27 1.30 -4.23
C PRO A 51 -8.78 0.82 -2.88
N ALA A 52 -9.55 1.68 -2.22
CA ALA A 52 -10.32 1.29 -1.05
C ALA A 52 -11.70 0.78 -1.48
N LYS A 53 -12.14 -0.32 -0.85
CA LYS A 53 -13.50 -0.85 -0.93
C LYS A 53 -13.99 -1.08 0.49
N ASP A 54 -15.11 -0.46 0.84
CA ASP A 54 -15.71 -0.53 2.19
C ASP A 54 -14.74 -0.14 3.32
N GLY A 55 -13.94 0.91 3.08
CA GLY A 55 -12.95 1.41 4.04
C GLY A 55 -11.73 0.49 4.25
N LYS A 56 -11.56 -0.54 3.41
CA LYS A 56 -10.41 -1.46 3.44
C LYS A 56 -9.70 -1.48 2.10
N ALA A 57 -8.44 -1.88 2.10
CA ALA A 57 -7.68 -2.07 0.86
C ALA A 57 -8.29 -3.21 0.01
N ASP A 58 -8.66 -2.92 -1.23
CA ASP A 58 -9.18 -3.91 -2.17
C ASP A 58 -8.03 -4.66 -2.85
N TRP A 59 -7.36 -5.51 -2.06
CA TRP A 59 -6.20 -6.25 -2.53
C TRP A 59 -6.55 -7.25 -3.64
N ALA A 60 -7.77 -7.81 -3.61
CA ALA A 60 -8.23 -8.87 -4.49
C ALA A 60 -8.61 -8.37 -5.89
N SER A 61 -8.96 -7.09 -6.05
CA SER A 61 -9.29 -6.51 -7.36
C SER A 61 -8.17 -6.61 -8.41
N GLY A 62 -6.90 -6.72 -7.98
CA GLY A 62 -5.74 -6.64 -8.87
C GLY A 62 -5.46 -5.23 -9.42
N VAL A 63 -6.24 -4.21 -9.04
CA VAL A 63 -6.08 -2.82 -9.51
C VAL A 63 -4.95 -2.14 -8.73
N ARG A 64 -3.92 -1.66 -9.44
CA ARG A 64 -2.73 -0.99 -8.91
C ARG A 64 -2.30 0.15 -9.85
N THR A 65 -1.26 0.89 -9.48
CA THR A 65 -0.75 2.06 -10.21
C THR A 65 0.53 1.79 -11.02
N GLY A 66 1.00 0.55 -11.06
CA GLY A 66 2.28 0.20 -11.68
C GLY A 66 2.27 0.17 -13.22
N ALA A 67 3.45 -0.09 -13.80
CA ALA A 67 3.67 -0.16 -15.24
C ALA A 67 2.98 -1.34 -15.94
N PHE A 68 2.41 -2.28 -15.19
CA PHE A 68 1.68 -3.44 -15.71
C PHE A 68 0.34 -3.62 -14.99
N VAL A 69 -0.67 -4.03 -15.75
CA VAL A 69 -2.01 -4.39 -15.26
C VAL A 69 -2.15 -5.91 -15.25
N VAL A 70 -2.74 -6.46 -14.20
CA VAL A 70 -3.05 -7.89 -14.09
C VAL A 70 -4.19 -8.24 -15.05
N GLU A 71 -3.95 -9.12 -16.02
CA GLU A 71 -4.99 -9.65 -16.92
C GLU A 71 -5.65 -10.91 -16.36
N ASN A 72 -4.84 -11.81 -15.78
CA ASN A 72 -5.32 -13.04 -15.16
C ASN A 72 -4.34 -13.46 -14.07
N PHE A 73 -4.85 -13.88 -12.93
CA PHE A 73 -4.04 -14.41 -11.84
C PHE A 73 -4.65 -15.70 -11.30
N GLN A 74 -3.90 -16.79 -11.41
CA GLN A 74 -4.21 -18.10 -10.87
C GLN A 74 -3.17 -18.45 -9.80
N PRO A 75 -3.49 -18.26 -8.51
CA PRO A 75 -2.54 -18.49 -7.42
C PRO A 75 -1.92 -19.90 -7.49
N GLY A 76 -0.60 -19.97 -7.43
CA GLY A 76 0.16 -21.22 -7.52
C GLY A 76 0.29 -21.80 -8.93
N VAL A 77 -0.26 -21.14 -9.96
CA VAL A 77 -0.23 -21.65 -11.35
C VAL A 77 0.38 -20.63 -12.30
N SER A 78 -0.24 -19.45 -12.46
CA SER A 78 0.22 -18.45 -13.43
C SER A 78 -0.25 -17.03 -13.10
N ALA A 79 0.50 -16.04 -13.59
CA ALA A 79 0.09 -14.65 -13.61
C ALA A 79 0.35 -14.09 -15.01
N LYS A 80 -0.69 -13.56 -15.66
CA LYS A 80 -0.60 -12.86 -16.94
C LYS A 80 -0.81 -11.38 -16.70
N LEU A 81 0.13 -10.58 -17.20
CA LEU A 81 0.11 -9.12 -17.09
C LEU A 81 0.27 -8.51 -18.48
N LYS A 82 -0.26 -7.29 -18.65
CA LYS A 82 -0.04 -6.46 -19.84
C LYS A 82 0.51 -5.10 -19.44
N ARG A 83 1.21 -4.42 -20.36
CA ARG A 83 1.68 -3.04 -20.15
C ARG A 83 0.48 -2.14 -19.81
N ASN A 84 0.63 -1.32 -18.78
CA ASN A 84 -0.34 -0.30 -18.43
C ASN A 84 -0.22 0.84 -19.46
N PRO A 85 -1.29 1.15 -20.23
CA PRO A 85 -1.25 2.22 -21.23
C PRO A 85 -1.18 3.62 -20.62
N ASN A 86 -1.48 3.76 -19.32
CA ASN A 86 -1.60 5.04 -18.61
C ASN A 86 -0.57 5.15 -17.45
N TYR A 87 0.59 4.52 -17.59
CA TYR A 87 1.68 4.66 -16.62
C TYR A 87 2.51 5.92 -16.88
#